data_AF-B6AYG1-F1
#
_entry.id   AF-B6AYG1-F1
#
_cell.length_a   1.000
_cell.length_b   1.000
_cell.length_c   1.000
_cell.angle_alpha   90.00
_cell.angle_beta   90.00
_cell.angle_gamma   90.00
#
_symmetry.space_group_name_H-M   'P 1'
#
loop_
_entity.id
_entity.type
_entity.pdbx_description
1 polymer ?
#
loop_
_entity_poly.entity_id
_entity_poly.type
_entity_poly.pdbx_seq_one_letter_code
_entity_poly.pdbx_strand_id
1 'polypeptide(L)'
;MTFTLGTLIYLNFFTHHYILDARYLLFATTLILFIRTRVWFRIANANYWMPLPLAALLTNFFHWVAENVGTGTWIYAGADGIAMVSLAKLGSWYLLLYVSFVTVTVVMHDALIPTPITKTRATSEGR
;
A
#
# COMPACT_ATOMS: atom_id res chain seq x y z
N MET A 1 -5.84 5.63 -14.91
CA MET A 1 -5.39 6.65 -13.95
C MET A 1 -4.64 6.02 -12.77
N THR A 2 -5.23 5.06 -12.05
CA THR A 2 -4.58 4.38 -10.91
C THR A 2 -3.34 3.57 -11.33
N PHE A 3 -3.40 2.87 -12.46
CA PHE A 3 -2.24 2.16 -13.04
C PHE A 3 -1.06 3.11 -13.29
N THR A 4 -1.31 4.24 -13.99
CA THR A 4 -0.30 5.27 -14.25
C THR A 4 0.35 5.79 -12.97
N LEU A 5 -0.45 6.11 -11.95
CA LEU A 5 0.08 6.54 -10.66
C LEU A 5 0.93 5.44 -10.01
N GLY A 6 0.46 4.19 -9.98
CA GLY A 6 1.21 3.07 -9.42
C GLY A 6 2.55 2.86 -10.13
N THR A 7 2.58 2.93 -11.46
CA THR A 7 3.82 2.85 -12.25
C THR A 7 4.76 4.01 -11.96
N LEU A 8 4.26 5.24 -11.87
CA LEU A 8 5.10 6.41 -11.54
C LEU A 8 5.71 6.30 -10.15
N ILE A 9 4.93 5.85 -9.16
CA ILE A 9 5.43 5.57 -7.82
C ILE A 9 6.52 4.50 -7.87
N TYR A 10 6.25 3.38 -8.55
CA TYR A 10 7.21 2.29 -8.68
C TYR A 10 8.52 2.76 -9.32
N LEU A 11 8.44 3.46 -10.45
CA LEU A 11 9.63 3.98 -11.14
C LEU A 11 10.41 4.94 -10.25
N ASN A 12 9.73 5.89 -9.58
CA ASN A 12 10.38 6.83 -8.68
C ASN A 12 11.19 6.13 -7.57
N PHE A 13 10.71 5.01 -7.04
CA PHE A 13 11.46 4.21 -6.06
C PHE A 13 12.82 3.72 -6.57
N PHE A 14 12.93 3.33 -7.84
CA PHE A 14 14.19 2.85 -8.40
C PHE A 14 15.03 3.99 -8.96
N THR A 15 14.40 5.02 -9.52
CA THR A 15 15.10 6.09 -10.22
C THR A 15 15.50 7.26 -9.33
N HIS A 16 14.91 7.46 -8.15
CA HIS A 16 15.22 8.63 -7.29
C HIS A 16 16.69 8.73 -6.85
N HIS A 17 17.46 7.64 -6.95
CA HIS A 17 18.91 7.66 -6.72
C HIS A 17 19.66 8.40 -7.84
N TYR A 18 19.06 8.50 -9.02
CA TYR A 18 19.65 9.07 -10.25
C TYR A 18 18.96 10.36 -10.72
N ILE A 19 17.69 10.58 -10.35
CA ILE A 19 16.89 11.75 -10.73
C ILE A 19 16.32 12.47 -9.51
N LEU A 20 15.68 13.63 -9.75
CA LEU A 20 14.94 14.37 -8.73
C LEU A 20 13.89 13.50 -8.05
N ASP A 21 13.85 13.63 -6.73
CA ASP A 21 12.93 12.92 -5.87
C ASP A 21 11.51 13.50 -5.97
N ALA A 22 10.66 12.85 -6.75
CA ALA A 22 9.28 13.27 -6.99
C ALA A 22 8.29 12.85 -5.88
N ARG A 23 8.75 12.35 -4.71
CA ARG A 23 7.86 11.82 -3.66
C ARG A 23 6.75 12.79 -3.25
N TYR A 24 7.07 14.08 -3.12
CA TYR A 24 6.11 15.09 -2.69
C TYR A 24 5.00 15.31 -3.70
N LEU A 25 5.33 15.29 -5.00
CA LEU A 25 4.34 15.36 -6.08
C LEU A 25 3.46 14.11 -6.09
N LEU A 26 4.04 12.93 -5.85
CA LEU A 26 3.29 11.68 -5.75
C LEU A 26 2.34 11.68 -4.55
N PHE A 27 2.75 12.18 -3.38
CA PHE A 27 1.87 12.36 -2.22
C PHE A 27 0.71 13.33 -2.51
N ALA A 28 1.00 14.46 -3.15
CA ALA A 28 -0.06 15.40 -3.54
C ALA A 28 -1.06 14.73 -4.50
N THR A 29 -0.55 13.92 -5.45
CA THR A 29 -1.39 13.19 -6.41
C THR A 29 -2.26 12.15 -5.73
N THR A 30 -1.74 11.37 -4.77
CA THR A 30 -2.56 10.40 -4.01
C THR A 30 -3.65 11.09 -3.22
N LEU A 31 -3.36 12.24 -2.60
CA LEU A 31 -4.36 13.03 -1.88
C LEU A 31 -5.45 13.54 -2.84
N ILE A 32 -5.07 14.17 -3.95
CA ILE A 32 -6.04 14.72 -4.92
C ILE A 32 -6.98 13.62 -5.45
N LEU A 33 -6.43 12.47 -5.82
CA LEU A 33 -7.21 11.39 -6.43
C LEU A 33 -8.08 10.63 -5.42
N PHE A 34 -7.59 10.41 -4.20
CA PHE A 34 -8.21 9.47 -3.26
C PHE A 34 -8.80 10.11 -2.01
N ILE A 35 -8.73 11.43 -1.82
CA ILE A 35 -9.32 12.08 -0.62
C ILE A 35 -10.83 11.83 -0.48
N ARG A 36 -11.53 11.55 -1.59
CA ARG A 36 -12.96 11.21 -1.58
C ARG A 36 -13.25 9.71 -1.52
N THR A 37 -12.24 8.87 -1.63
CA THR A 37 -12.38 7.42 -1.50
C THR A 37 -12.52 7.05 -0.03
N ARG A 38 -13.65 6.45 0.33
CA ARG A 38 -13.96 6.10 1.73
C ARG A 38 -13.68 4.62 1.99
N VAL A 39 -12.87 4.36 2.99
CA VAL A 39 -12.67 3.03 3.57
C VAL A 39 -13.66 2.89 4.73
N TRP A 40 -14.61 1.97 4.59
CA TRP A 40 -15.58 1.65 5.63
C TRP A 40 -15.08 0.45 6.45
N PHE A 41 -15.19 0.55 7.76
CA PHE A 41 -14.84 -0.54 8.67
C PHE A 41 -15.80 -0.54 9.86
N ARG A 42 -16.00 -1.72 10.47
CA ARG A 42 -16.90 -1.89 11.61
C ARG A 42 -16.10 -2.26 12.85
N ILE A 43 -16.30 -1.52 13.93
CA ILE A 43 -15.75 -1.84 15.24
C ILE A 43 -16.93 -2.14 16.16
N ALA A 44 -16.99 -3.37 16.66
CA ALA A 44 -18.14 -3.89 17.40
C ALA A 44 -19.46 -3.65 16.63
N ASN A 45 -20.31 -2.76 17.15
CA ASN A 45 -21.62 -2.42 16.58
C ASN A 45 -21.65 -1.07 15.84
N ALA A 46 -20.53 -0.35 15.76
CA ALA A 46 -20.47 0.95 15.11
C ALA A 46 -19.73 0.89 13.76
N ASN A 47 -20.31 1.54 12.75
CA ASN A 47 -19.71 1.69 11.43
C ASN A 47 -18.92 3.00 11.37
N TYR A 48 -17.65 2.90 11.05
CA TYR A 48 -16.75 4.03 10.89
C TYR A 48 -16.26 4.11 9.45
N TRP A 49 -15.80 5.29 9.06
CA TRP A 49 -15.17 5.49 7.77
C TRP A 49 -14.02 6.47 7.87
N MET A 50 -13.05 6.31 6.98
CA MET A 50 -11.96 7.26 6.80
C MET A 50 -11.58 7.39 5.31
N PRO A 51 -11.06 8.54 4.88
CA PRO A 51 -10.46 8.66 3.55
C PRO A 51 -9.31 7.66 3.35
N LEU A 52 -9.16 7.11 2.14
CA LEU A 52 -8.08 6.17 1.82
C LEU A 52 -6.67 6.73 2.11
N PRO A 53 -6.35 8.01 1.82
CA PRO A 53 -5.06 8.57 2.21
C PRO A 53 -4.83 8.59 3.72
N LEU A 54 -5.89 8.81 4.51
CA LEU A 54 -5.80 8.79 5.96
C LEU A 54 -5.58 7.36 6.47
N ALA A 55 -6.29 6.38 5.90
CA ALA A 55 -6.07 4.97 6.21
C ALA A 55 -4.62 4.56 5.95
N ALA A 56 -4.10 4.87 4.76
CA ALA A 56 -2.72 4.57 4.40
C ALA A 56 -1.74 5.26 5.36
N LEU A 57 -1.93 6.55 5.67
CA LEU A 57 -1.06 7.27 6.61
C LEU A 57 -1.04 6.62 7.99
N LEU A 58 -2.21 6.29 8.54
CA LEU A 58 -2.33 5.66 9.86
C LEU A 58 -1.73 4.26 9.88
N THR A 59 -1.95 3.43 8.85
CA THR A 59 -1.36 2.09 8.76
C THR A 59 0.17 2.16 8.83
N ASN A 60 0.79 3.07 8.08
CA ASN A 60 2.26 3.20 8.09
C ASN A 60 2.77 3.83 9.38
N PHE A 61 2.05 4.79 9.95
CA PHE A 61 2.37 5.37 11.24
C PHE A 61 2.40 4.30 12.35
N PHE A 62 1.36 3.48 12.45
CA PHE A 62 1.33 2.40 13.45
C PHE A 62 2.36 1.31 13.19
N HIS A 63 2.66 1.01 11.91
CA HIS A 63 3.77 0.12 11.57
C HIS A 63 5.11 0.69 12.07
N TRP A 64 5.37 1.98 11.86
CA TRP A 64 6.56 2.65 12.41
C TRP A 64 6.60 2.63 13.93
N VAL A 65 5.48 2.88 14.60
CA VAL A 65 5.41 2.79 16.07
C VAL A 65 5.73 1.36 16.51
N ALA A 66 5.12 0.35 15.89
CA ALA A 66 5.36 -1.06 16.21
C ALA A 66 6.83 -1.43 16.03
N GLU A 67 7.48 -0.94 14.97
CA GLU A 67 8.90 -1.15 14.73
C GLU A 67 9.76 -0.53 15.84
N ASN A 68 9.55 0.75 16.16
CA ASN A 68 10.36 1.45 17.17
C ASN A 68 10.12 0.95 18.60
N VAL A 69 8.89 0.52 18.92
CA VAL A 69 8.57 -0.12 20.20
C VAL A 69 9.14 -1.55 20.24
N GLY A 70 9.08 -2.26 19.12
CA GLY A 70 9.64 -3.61 18.95
C GLY A 70 11.16 -3.66 19.13
N THR A 71 11.88 -2.62 18.70
CA THR A 71 13.34 -2.50 18.87
C THR A 71 13.79 -2.63 20.33
N GLY A 72 12.93 -2.29 21.30
CA GLY A 72 13.22 -2.44 22.73
C GLY A 72 13.01 -3.86 23.30
N THR A 73 12.40 -4.79 22.53
CA THR A 73 12.05 -6.14 23.02
C THR A 73 12.91 -7.26 22.42
N TRP A 74 13.51 -7.06 21.25
CA TRP A 74 14.38 -8.07 20.59
C TRP A 74 15.68 -7.41 20.14
N ILE A 75 16.60 -7.21 21.08
CA ILE A 75 17.96 -6.76 20.76
C ILE A 75 18.75 -7.99 20.30
N TYR A 76 19.03 -8.06 19.00
CA TYR A 76 19.97 -9.05 18.48
C TYR A 76 21.37 -8.77 19.04
N ALA A 77 22.10 -9.82 19.43
CA ALA A 77 23.48 -9.70 19.88
C ALA A 77 24.33 -9.09 18.74
N GLY A 78 24.85 -7.88 18.96
CA GLY A 78 25.60 -7.10 17.97
C GLY A 78 24.84 -5.93 17.33
N ALA A 79 23.61 -5.64 17.76
CA ALA A 79 22.93 -4.41 17.35
C ALA A 79 23.52 -3.20 18.09
N ASP A 80 24.18 -2.32 17.35
CA ASP A 80 24.74 -1.05 17.85
C ASP A 80 23.62 -0.08 18.26
N GLY A 81 23.05 -0.30 19.44
CA GLY A 81 22.13 0.61 20.11
C GLY A 81 20.70 0.67 19.56
N ILE A 82 19.84 1.37 20.32
CA ILE A 82 18.45 1.66 19.94
C ILE A 82 18.47 2.80 18.92
N ALA A 83 18.74 2.47 17.65
CA ALA A 83 18.66 3.43 16.56
C ALA A 83 17.19 3.62 16.15
N MET A 84 16.66 4.83 16.34
CA MET A 84 15.29 5.15 15.94
C MET A 84 15.14 5.04 14.40
N VAL A 85 14.08 4.39 13.94
CA VAL A 85 13.84 4.23 12.51
C VAL A 85 13.49 5.58 11.90
N SER A 86 14.23 6.00 10.88
CA SER A 86 14.02 7.29 10.21
C SER A 86 12.59 7.47 9.70
N LEU A 87 12.01 8.64 9.95
CA LEU A 87 10.71 9.09 9.41
C LEU A 87 10.68 9.07 7.88
N ALA A 88 11.83 9.15 7.20
CA ALA A 88 11.88 9.04 5.75
C ALA A 88 11.32 7.69 5.24
N LYS A 89 11.43 6.61 6.03
CA LYS A 89 10.89 5.30 5.66
C LYS A 89 9.37 5.25 5.64
N LEU A 90 8.70 6.08 6.47
CA LEU A 90 7.24 6.18 6.49
C LEU A 90 6.67 6.59 5.13
N GLY A 91 7.27 7.61 4.51
CA GLY A 91 6.85 8.10 3.20
C GLY A 91 6.94 7.01 2.12
N SER A 92 7.99 6.20 2.19
CA SER A 92 8.17 5.06 1.30
C SER A 92 7.09 4.00 1.51
N TRP A 93 6.82 3.58 2.75
CA TRP A 93 5.78 2.58 3.03
C TRP A 93 4.38 3.07 2.62
N TYR A 94 4.10 4.36 2.82
CA TYR A 94 2.89 5.00 2.32
C TYR A 94 2.69 4.82 0.83
N LEU A 95 3.71 5.13 0.02
CA LEU A 95 3.63 5.00 -1.43
C LEU A 95 3.55 3.52 -1.87
N LEU A 96 4.23 2.61 -1.16
CA LEU A 96 4.18 1.17 -1.43
C LEU A 96 2.79 0.57 -1.22
N LEU A 97 1.99 1.06 -0.26
CA LEU A 97 0.61 0.61 -0.11
C LEU A 97 -0.22 0.87 -1.39
N TYR A 98 -0.03 2.01 -2.04
CA TYR A 98 -0.71 2.29 -3.31
C TYR A 98 -0.23 1.36 -4.43
N VAL A 99 1.07 1.10 -4.52
CA VAL A 99 1.62 0.13 -5.49
C VAL A 99 1.05 -1.27 -5.23
N SER A 100 0.91 -1.68 -3.97
CA SER A 100 0.29 -2.94 -3.59
C SER A 100 -1.17 -3.02 -4.05
N PHE A 101 -1.99 -2.01 -3.75
CA PHE A 101 -3.38 -1.97 -4.21
C PHE A 101 -3.51 -1.99 -5.74
N VAL A 102 -2.68 -1.24 -6.45
CA VAL A 102 -2.66 -1.26 -7.92
C VAL A 102 -2.26 -2.64 -8.43
N THR A 103 -1.23 -3.26 -7.86
CA THR A 103 -0.80 -4.61 -8.23
C THR A 103 -1.90 -5.64 -8.01
N VAL A 104 -2.55 -5.61 -6.84
CA VAL A 104 -3.69 -6.50 -6.54
C VAL A 104 -4.83 -6.26 -7.51
N THR A 105 -5.13 -5.01 -7.85
CA THR A 105 -6.17 -4.67 -8.82
C THR A 105 -5.85 -5.23 -10.22
N VAL A 106 -4.58 -5.22 -10.62
CA VAL A 106 -4.13 -5.76 -11.91
C VAL A 106 -4.17 -7.29 -11.91
N VAL A 107 -3.67 -7.93 -10.85
CA VAL A 107 -3.57 -9.40 -10.77
C VAL A 107 -4.94 -10.04 -10.53
N MET A 108 -5.76 -9.45 -9.67
CA MET A 108 -7.08 -9.97 -9.28
C MET A 108 -8.22 -9.27 -10.02
N HIS A 109 -7.94 -8.68 -11.18
CA HIS A 109 -8.90 -7.93 -11.98
C HIS A 109 -10.20 -8.72 -12.21
N ASP A 110 -10.11 -10.01 -12.50
CA ASP A 110 -11.28 -10.86 -12.78
C ASP A 110 -12.19 -11.04 -11.56
N ALA A 111 -11.63 -11.07 -10.35
CA ALA A 111 -12.40 -11.18 -9.10
C ALA A 111 -13.11 -9.87 -8.73
N LEU A 112 -12.71 -8.75 -9.33
CA LEU A 112 -13.31 -7.44 -9.13
C LEU A 112 -14.46 -7.16 -10.13
N ILE A 113 -14.58 -7.97 -11.19
CA ILE A 113 -15.69 -7.90 -12.14
C ILE A 113 -16.87 -8.71 -11.57
N PRO A 114 -18.07 -8.13 -11.44
CA PRO A 114 -19.26 -8.82 -10.92
C PRO A 114 -19.82 -9.96 -11.80
N THR A 115 -19.06 -10.47 -12.78
CA THR A 115 -19.52 -11.51 -13.70
C THR A 115 -18.74 -12.79 -13.43
N PRO A 116 -19.40 -13.93 -13.17
CA PRO A 116 -18.70 -15.19 -13.05
C PRO A 116 -18.10 -15.52 -14.43
N ILE A 117 -16.77 -15.44 -14.56
CA ILE A 117 -16.07 -16.13 -15.63
C ILE A 117 -16.26 -17.62 -15.34
N THR A 118 -17.35 -18.20 -15.83
CA THR A 118 -17.45 -19.65 -15.94
C THR A 118 -16.32 -20.05 -16.89
N LYS A 119 -15.18 -20.48 -16.33
CA LYS A 119 -14.25 -21.30 -17.08
C LYS A 119 -15.05 -22.53 -17.48
N THR A 120 -15.60 -22.52 -18.70
CA THR A 120 -16.14 -23.72 -19.32
C THR A 120 -14.99 -24.71 -19.28
N ARG A 121 -15.06 -25.64 -18.32
CA ARG A 121 -14.18 -26.79 -18.25
C ARG A 121 -14.42 -27.46 -19.59
N ALA A 122 -13.44 -27.38 -20.49
CA ALA A 122 -13.47 -28.17 -21.71
C ALA A 122 -13.65 -29.61 -21.21
N THR A 123 -14.86 -30.12 -21.39
CA THR A 123 -15.16 -31.51 -21.15
C THR A 123 -14.18 -32.28 -22.03
N SER A 124 -13.31 -33.04 -21.38
CA SER A 124 -12.58 -34.13 -22.02
C SER A 124 -13.61 -35.18 -22.44
N GLU A 125 -14.41 -34.87 -23.46
CA GLU A 125 -15.16 -35.86 -24.22
C GLU A 125 -14.30 -36.20 -25.43
N GLY A 126 -13.65 -37.36 -25.36
CA GLY A 126 -12.75 -37.76 -26.44
C GLY A 126 -11.97 -39.04 -26.17
N ARG A 127 -12.71 -40.14 -25.92
CA ARG A 127 -12.30 -41.56 -26.03
C ARG A 127 -11.34 -42.14 -25.00
#